data_AF-A0A2I1FKM8-F1
#
_entry.id   AF-A0A2I1FKM8-F1
#
_cell.length_a   1.000
_cell.length_b   1.000
_cell.length_c   1.000
_cell.angle_alpha   90.00
_cell.angle_beta   90.00
_cell.angle_gamma   90.00
#
_symmetry.space_group_name_H-M   'P 1'
#
loop_
_entity.id
_entity.type
_entity.pdbx_description
1 polymer ?
#
loop_
_entity_poly.entity_id
_entity_poly.type
_entity_poly.pdbx_seq_one_letter_code
_entity_poly.pdbx_strand_id
1 'polypeptide(L)'
;INLLIGDILKIDEIKDIVNNAKMIVNYFKSHIQAAAKLKRIQIENYNKEIALVLPTLTRWGTHLSCFQSLLKSKIALEQVLMDSE
;
A
#
# COMPACT_ATOMS: atom_id res chain seq x y z
N ILE A 1 21.38 11.33 2.19
CA ILE A 1 20.44 10.19 2.29
C ILE A 1 19.28 10.29 1.28
N ASN A 2 18.59 11.44 1.16
CA ASN A 2 17.47 11.62 0.22
C ASN A 2 17.83 11.33 -1.25
N LEU A 3 18.97 11.84 -1.74
CA LEU A 3 19.42 11.64 -3.11
C LEU A 3 19.72 10.16 -3.40
N LEU A 4 20.49 9.51 -2.53
CA LEU A 4 20.81 8.08 -2.63
C LEU A 4 19.53 7.22 -2.69
N ILE A 5 18.56 7.47 -1.80
CA ILE A 5 17.29 6.73 -1.84
C ILE A 5 16.52 7.03 -3.12
N GLY A 6 16.53 8.29 -3.57
CA GLY A 6 15.93 8.68 -4.85
C GLY A 6 16.51 7.91 -6.04
N ASP A 7 17.82 7.66 -6.05
CA ASP A 7 18.47 6.88 -7.10
C ASP A 7 18.18 5.38 -6.98
N ILE A 8 18.13 4.84 -5.76
CA ILE A 8 17.68 3.45 -5.51
C ILE A 8 16.25 3.24 -6.03
N LEU A 9 15.34 4.20 -5.79
CA LEU A 9 13.96 4.11 -6.28
C LEU A 9 13.81 4.14 -7.81
N LYS A 10 14.87 4.51 -8.54
CA LYS A 10 14.91 4.50 -10.02
C LYS A 10 15.43 3.19 -10.59
N ILE A 11 16.04 2.32 -9.78
CA ILE A 11 16.44 0.97 -10.20
C ILE A 11 15.18 0.24 -10.68
N ASP A 12 15.24 -0.39 -11.86
CA ASP A 12 14.05 -0.88 -12.57
C ASP A 12 13.22 -1.85 -11.72
N GLU A 13 13.86 -2.80 -11.04
CA GLU A 13 13.19 -3.75 -10.16
C GLU A 13 12.46 -3.06 -9.00
N ILE A 14 13.07 -2.01 -8.45
CA ILE A 14 12.48 -1.24 -7.34
C ILE A 14 11.35 -0.35 -7.85
N LYS A 15 11.52 0.24 -9.03
CA LYS A 15 10.50 1.05 -9.69
C LYS A 15 9.25 0.23 -9.98
N ASP A 16 9.39 -1.02 -10.39
CA ASP A 16 8.27 -1.94 -10.60
C ASP A 16 7.54 -2.25 -9.29
N ILE A 17 8.28 -2.51 -8.21
CA ILE A 17 7.69 -2.66 -6.86
C ILE A 17 6.91 -1.40 -6.45
N VAL A 18 7.47 -0.22 -6.68
CA VAL A 18 6.79 1.06 -6.39
C VAL A 18 5.51 1.21 -7.23
N ASN A 19 5.53 0.85 -8.50
CA ASN A 19 4.37 0.93 -9.39
C ASN A 19 3.26 -0.04 -8.95
N ASN A 20 3.61 -1.28 -8.62
CA ASN A 20 2.67 -2.26 -8.08
C ASN A 20 2.04 -1.80 -6.76
N ALA A 21 2.85 -1.26 -5.86
CA ALA A 21 2.37 -0.67 -4.62
C ALA A 21 1.39 0.49 -4.87
N LYS A 22 1.71 1.40 -5.82
CA LYS A 22 0.79 2.47 -6.24
C LYS A 22 -0.52 1.93 -6.80
N MET A 23 -0.47 0.89 -7.63
CA MET A 23 -1.67 0.27 -8.21
C MET A 23 -2.59 -0.26 -7.12
N ILE A 24 -2.06 -1.01 -6.14
CA ILE A 24 -2.83 -1.54 -5.02
C ILE A 24 -3.46 -0.40 -4.22
N VAL A 25 -2.67 0.61 -3.82
CA VAL A 25 -3.19 1.74 -3.03
C VAL A 25 -4.27 2.51 -3.80
N ASN A 26 -4.05 2.77 -5.09
CA ASN A 26 -5.04 3.46 -5.93
C ASN A 26 -6.32 2.66 -6.09
N TYR A 27 -6.25 1.34 -6.27
CA TYR A 27 -7.42 0.49 -6.36
C TYR A 27 -8.33 0.69 -5.14
N PHE A 28 -7.80 0.55 -3.93
CA PHE A 28 -8.58 0.72 -2.71
C PHE A 28 -9.05 2.17 -2.49
N LYS A 29 -8.27 3.17 -2.91
CA LYS A 29 -8.71 4.57 -2.83
C LYS A 29 -9.86 4.90 -3.78
N SER A 30 -9.91 4.26 -4.94
CA SER A 30 -10.92 4.51 -5.97
C SER A 30 -12.18 3.66 -5.82
N HIS A 31 -12.12 2.53 -5.11
CA HIS A 31 -13.24 1.60 -4.97
C HIS A 31 -13.77 1.60 -3.53
N ILE A 32 -14.85 2.35 -3.28
CA ILE A 32 -15.40 2.54 -1.93
C ILE A 32 -15.82 1.22 -1.25
N GLN A 33 -16.37 0.27 -2.02
CA GLN A 33 -16.77 -1.05 -1.50
C GLN A 33 -15.55 -1.88 -1.09
N ALA A 34 -14.50 -1.89 -1.93
CA ALA A 34 -13.25 -2.59 -1.61
C ALA A 34 -12.57 -1.96 -0.38
N ALA A 35 -12.57 -0.63 -0.26
CA ALA A 35 -12.07 0.09 0.91
C ALA A 35 -12.82 -0.27 2.19
N ALA A 36 -14.16 -0.30 2.13
CA ALA A 36 -14.99 -0.68 3.26
C ALA A 36 -14.75 -2.13 3.69
N LYS A 37 -14.63 -3.05 2.73
CA LYS A 37 -14.29 -4.47 2.99
C LYS A 37 -12.90 -4.60 3.64
N LEU A 38 -11.90 -3.92 3.10
CA LEU A 38 -10.55 -3.90 3.69
C LEU A 38 -10.57 -3.36 5.13
N LYS A 39 -11.27 -2.25 5.36
CA LYS A 39 -11.41 -1.66 6.69
C LYS A 39 -12.05 -2.63 7.69
N ARG A 40 -13.12 -3.32 7.30
CA ARG A 40 -13.76 -4.35 8.13
C ARG A 40 -12.76 -5.44 8.52
N ILE A 41 -12.07 -6.01 7.55
CA ILE A 41 -11.10 -7.08 7.77
C ILE A 41 -9.90 -6.60 8.62
N GLN A 42 -9.44 -5.36 8.43
CA GLN A 42 -8.40 -4.76 9.27
C GLN A 42 -8.85 -4.62 10.73
N ILE A 43 -10.10 -4.22 10.97
CA ILE A 43 -10.65 -4.11 12.33
C ILE A 43 -10.73 -5.50 12.96
N GLU A 44 -11.17 -6.53 12.23
CA GLU A 44 -11.24 -7.91 12.70
C GLU A 44 -9.85 -8.48 13.06
N ASN A 45 -8.85 -8.26 12.19
CA ASN A 45 -7.52 -8.83 12.38
C ASN A 45 -6.62 -8.03 13.34
N TYR A 46 -6.76 -6.70 13.37
CA TYR A 46 -5.79 -5.81 14.01
C TYR A 46 -6.40 -4.86 15.05
N ASN A 47 -7.73 -4.88 15.22
CA ASN A 47 -8.47 -3.97 16.09
C ASN A 47 -8.23 -2.47 15.79
N LYS A 48 -7.86 -2.15 14.54
CA LYS A 48 -7.65 -0.78 14.06
C LYS A 48 -7.69 -0.70 12.54
N GLU A 49 -8.06 0.46 12.04
CA GLU A 49 -7.90 0.79 10.62
C GLU A 49 -6.44 1.17 10.33
N ILE A 50 -5.91 0.67 9.21
CA ILE A 50 -4.58 1.04 8.71
C ILE A 50 -4.75 1.73 7.35
N ALA A 51 -4.57 3.05 7.35
CA ALA A 51 -4.69 3.84 6.14
C ALA A 51 -3.57 3.50 5.14
N LEU A 52 -3.96 3.18 3.91
CA LEU A 52 -3.01 2.97 2.80
C LEU A 52 -2.46 4.30 2.30
N VAL A 53 -1.14 4.42 2.25
CA VAL A 53 -0.44 5.66 1.90
C VAL A 53 0.00 5.62 0.44
N LEU A 54 -0.38 6.63 -0.34
CA LEU A 54 0.08 6.76 -1.71
C LEU A 54 1.46 7.44 -1.73
N PRO A 55 2.49 6.85 -2.36
CA PRO A 55 3.81 7.45 -2.41
C PRO A 55 3.86 8.58 -3.43
N THR A 56 4.49 9.70 -3.05
CA THR A 56 4.70 10.88 -3.89
C THR A 56 6.16 10.96 -4.33
N LEU A 57 6.36 11.32 -5.60
CA LEU A 57 7.67 11.27 -6.28
C LEU A 57 8.76 12.10 -5.58
N THR A 58 8.37 13.20 -4.93
CA THR A 58 9.29 14.20 -4.39
C THR A 58 9.79 13.89 -2.98
N ARG A 59 9.27 12.86 -2.31
CA ARG A 59 9.57 12.57 -0.90
C ARG A 59 9.71 11.07 -0.67
N TRP A 60 10.95 10.58 -0.59
CA TRP A 60 11.25 9.17 -0.31
C TRP A 60 10.52 8.62 0.93
N GLY A 61 10.30 9.45 1.95
CA GLY A 61 9.58 9.04 3.17
C GLY A 61 8.17 8.52 2.88
N THR A 62 7.50 9.05 1.85
CA THR A 62 6.17 8.57 1.45
C THR A 62 6.21 7.19 0.78
N HIS A 63 7.32 6.83 0.11
CA HIS A 63 7.55 5.48 -0.39
C HIS A 63 7.68 4.49 0.76
N LEU A 64 8.46 4.84 1.79
CA LEU A 64 8.56 4.04 3.00
C LEU A 64 7.19 3.87 3.69
N SER A 65 6.45 4.97 3.89
CA SER A 65 5.11 4.91 4.49
C SER A 65 4.13 4.07 3.67
N CYS A 66 4.18 4.15 2.34
CA CYS A 66 3.41 3.30 1.44
C CYS A 66 3.69 1.82 1.71
N PHE A 67 4.96 1.41 1.61
CA PHE A 67 5.33 0.02 1.84
C PHE A 67 4.99 -0.47 3.24
N GLN A 68 5.20 0.36 4.26
CA GLN A 68 4.82 0.03 5.63
C GLN A 68 3.31 -0.14 5.80
N SER A 69 2.49 0.71 5.16
CA SER A 69 1.02 0.59 5.22
C SER A 69 0.52 -0.70 4.58
N LEU A 70 1.11 -1.09 3.44
CA LEU A 70 0.80 -2.33 2.73
C LEU A 70 1.24 -3.55 3.56
N LEU A 71 2.48 -3.56 4.07
CA LEU A 71 3.01 -4.67 4.88
C LEU A 71 2.20 -4.87 6.17
N LYS A 72 1.85 -3.78 6.87
CA LYS A 72 1.01 -3.85 8.08
C LYS A 72 -0.41 -4.36 7.78
N SER A 73 -0.88 -4.20 6.55
CA SER A 73 -2.20 -4.64 6.09
C SER A 73 -2.15 -5.95 5.29
N LYS A 74 -0.99 -6.62 5.21
CA LYS A 74 -0.75 -7.73 4.28
C LYS A 74 -1.83 -8.83 4.37
N ILE A 75 -2.08 -9.34 5.58
CA ILE A 75 -3.04 -10.43 5.79
C ILE A 75 -4.44 -9.99 5.39
N ALA A 76 -4.84 -8.76 5.77
CA ALA A 76 -6.14 -8.22 5.38
C ALA A 76 -6.28 -8.02 3.85
N LEU A 77 -5.21 -7.58 3.17
CA LEU A 77 -5.20 -7.44 1.71
C LEU A 77 -5.34 -8.79 1.00
N GLU A 78 -4.64 -9.82 1.48
CA GLU A 78 -4.74 -11.19 0.96
C GLU A 78 -6.16 -11.74 1.13
N GLN A 79 -6.77 -11.56 2.30
CA GLN A 79 -8.14 -12.00 2.57
C GLN A 79 -9.19 -11.28 1.71
N VAL A 80 -9.06 -9.96 1.50
CA VAL A 80 -9.98 -9.22 0.62
C VAL A 80 -10.04 -9.83 -0.77
N LEU A 81 -8.89 -10.29 -1.29
CA LEU A 81 -8.75 -10.88 -2.62
C LEU A 81 -9.25 -12.34 -2.67
N MET A 82 -9.03 -13.11 -1.59
CA MET A 82 -9.49 -14.50 -1.49
C MET A 82 -11.01 -14.60 -1.26
N ASP A 83 -11.61 -13.61 -0.58
CA ASP A 83 -13.06 -13.50 -0.37
C ASP A 83 -13.80 -13.03 -1.64
N SER A 84 -13.30 -13.33 -2.83
CA SER A 84 -14.04 -13.08 -4.08
C SER A 84 -15.18 -14.10 -4.19
N GLU A 85 -16.34 -13.74 -3.62
CA GLU A 85 -17.64 -14.34 -3.92
C GLU A 85 -18.03 -14.16 -5.40
#